data_AF-G5IZ04-F1
#
_entry.id   AF-G5IZ04-F1
#
_cell.length_a   1.000
_cell.length_b   1.000
_cell.length_c   1.000
_cell.angle_alpha   90.00
_cell.angle_beta   90.00
_cell.angle_gamma   90.00
#
_symmetry.space_group_name_H-M   'P 1'
#
loop_
_entity.id
_entity.type
_entity.pdbx_description
1 polymer ?
#
loop_
_entity_poly.entity_id
_entity_poly.type
_entity_poly.pdbx_seq_one_letter_code
_entity_poly.pdbx_strand_id
1 'polypeptide(L)' 'MTREMKDIYKLPLILEPQPEGGYTITCPLIPNLITEADNLEEVIPNVSDALAALIETYEDLTQPLIFWLKLNNIHNNRE' A
#
# COMPACT_ATOMS: atom_id res chain seq x y z
N MET A 1 -19.74 10.86 -20.79
CA MET A 1 -18.35 10.36 -20.86
C MET A 1 -17.59 10.93 -19.68
N THR A 2 -17.67 10.27 -18.54
CA THR A 2 -16.78 10.53 -17.40
C THR A 2 -15.38 10.16 -17.83
N ARG A 3 -14.45 11.10 -17.70
CA ARG A 3 -13.04 10.92 -17.99
C ARG A 3 -12.50 10.06 -16.84
N GLU A 4 -12.15 8.80 -17.07
CA GLU A 4 -11.44 8.02 -16.05
C GLU A 4 -10.12 8.72 -15.74
N MET A 5 -10.03 9.32 -14.57
CA MET A 5 -8.76 9.82 -14.05
C MET A 5 -8.00 8.62 -13.54
N LYS A 6 -7.05 8.13 -14.34
CA LYS A 6 -6.02 7.22 -13.84
C LYS A 6 -5.10 8.03 -12.95
N ASP A 7 -5.28 7.90 -11.65
CA ASP A 7 -4.28 8.38 -10.70
C ASP A 7 -3.03 7.52 -10.84
N ILE A 8 -1.89 8.18 -10.98
CA ILE A 8 -0.58 7.53 -11.12
C ILE A 8 0.15 7.69 -9.80
N TYR A 9 0.41 6.56 -9.14
CA TYR A 9 1.16 6.51 -7.90
C TYR A 9 2.59 6.05 -8.15
N LYS A 10 3.55 6.72 -7.51
CA LYS A 10 4.95 6.28 -7.47
C LYS A 10 5.28 5.89 -6.04
N LEU A 11 5.36 4.59 -5.79
CA LEU A 11 5.57 4.02 -4.46
C LEU A 11 6.92 3.30 -4.40
N PRO A 12 7.70 3.46 -3.31
CA PRO A 12 8.85 2.61 -3.06
C PRO A 12 8.36 1.22 -2.61
N LEU A 13 8.74 0.18 -3.34
CA LEU A 13 8.42 -1.20 -3.00
C LEU A 13 9.67 -1.91 -2.50
N ILE A 14 9.51 -2.72 -1.46
CA ILE A 14 10.51 -3.66 -0.99
C ILE A 14 10.04 -5.05 -1.42
N LEU A 15 10.88 -5.73 -2.19
CA LEU A 15 10.66 -7.10 -2.64
C LEU A 15 11.61 -7.99 -1.85
N GLU A 16 11.07 -8.78 -0.94
CA GLU A 16 11.82 -9.75 -0.14
C GLU A 16 11.65 -11.15 -0.74
N PRO A 17 12.72 -11.76 -1.29
CA PRO A 17 12.64 -13.10 -1.86
C PRO A 17 12.37 -14.13 -0.77
N GLN A 18 11.45 -15.07 -1.03
CA GLN A 18 11.07 -16.09 -0.07
C GLN A 18 11.83 -17.41 -0.26
N PRO A 19 12.07 -18.21 0.80
CA PRO A 19 12.78 -19.48 0.72
C PRO A 19 12.20 -20.50 -0.26
N GLU A 20 10.88 -20.51 -0.41
CA GLU A 20 10.10 -21.37 -1.32
C GLU A 20 10.10 -20.87 -2.78
N GLY A 21 10.63 -19.67 -3.02
CA GLY A 21 10.51 -18.95 -4.29
C GLY A 21 9.46 -17.83 -4.20
N GLY A 22 9.47 -16.94 -5.21
CA GLY A 22 8.62 -15.75 -5.20
C GLY A 22 9.12 -14.65 -4.26
N TYR A 23 8.25 -13.67 -4.03
CA TYR A 23 8.54 -12.44 -3.30
C TYR A 23 7.37 -12.05 -2.41
N THR A 24 7.68 -11.65 -1.18
CA THR A 24 6.79 -10.81 -0.38
C THR A 24 7.08 -9.35 -0.73
N ILE A 25 6.02 -8.61 -1.05
CA ILE A 25 6.09 -7.23 -1.50
C ILE A 25 5.45 -6.34 -0.44
N THR A 26 6.19 -5.36 0.03
CA THR A 26 5.71 -4.37 1.01
C THR A 26 6.04 -2.95 0.60
N CYS A 27 5.31 -1.98 1.16
CA CYS A 27 5.57 -0.56 0.96
C CYS A 27 5.80 0.13 2.33
N PRO A 28 6.98 0.70 2.60
CA PRO A 28 7.23 1.38 3.88
C PRO A 28 6.36 2.62 4.10
N LEU A 29 5.79 3.20 3.02
CA LEU A 29 4.88 4.35 3.12
C LEU A 29 3.43 3.94 3.39
N ILE A 30 3.06 2.69 3.08
CA ILE A 30 1.72 2.15 3.27
C ILE A 30 1.89 0.78 3.94
N PRO A 31 2.02 0.74 5.28
CA PRO A 31 2.31 -0.50 6.01
C PRO A 31 1.26 -1.61 5.78
N ASN A 32 0.05 -1.21 5.41
CA ASN A 32 -1.05 -2.11 5.09
C ASN A 32 -1.00 -2.68 3.66
N LEU A 33 -0.10 -2.18 2.81
CA LEU A 33 0.13 -2.70 1.47
C LEU A 33 1.16 -3.83 1.55
N ILE A 34 0.62 -5.04 1.67
CA ILE A 34 1.35 -6.30 1.73
C ILE A 34 0.72 -7.23 0.69
N THR A 35 1.54 -7.79 -0.20
CA THR A 35 1.11 -8.75 -1.22
C THR A 35 2.27 -9.68 -1.57
N GLU A 36 2.01 -10.69 -2.39
CA GLU A 36 3.00 -11.70 -2.80
C GLU A 36 2.98 -11.85 -4.32
N ALA A 37 4.08 -12.33 -4.90
CA ALA A 37 4.17 -12.63 -6.33
C ALA A 37 5.16 -13.77 -6.57
N ASP A 38 4.83 -14.69 -7.48
CA ASP A 38 5.72 -15.82 -7.80
C ASP A 38 6.91 -15.36 -8.65
N ASN A 39 6.72 -14.29 -9.42
CA ASN A 39 7.71 -13.73 -10.33
C ASN A 39 7.60 -12.20 -10.43
N LEU A 40 8.60 -11.57 -11.06
CA LEU A 40 8.67 -10.11 -11.17
C LEU A 40 7.56 -9.49 -12.05
N GLU A 41 7.00 -10.26 -12.98
CA GLU A 41 5.96 -9.78 -13.91
C GLU A 41 4.62 -9.60 -13.17
N GLU A 42 4.41 -10.38 -12.11
CA GLU A 42 3.23 -10.31 -11.23
C GLU A 42 3.31 -9.20 -10.16
N VAL A 43 4.48 -8.62 -9.92
CA VAL A 43 4.66 -7.61 -8.85
C VAL A 43 3.72 -6.42 -9.04
N ILE A 44 3.72 -5.82 -10.23
CA ILE A 44 2.92 -4.63 -10.51
C ILE A 44 1.41 -4.90 -10.50
N PRO A 45 0.87 -5.95 -11.17
CA PRO A 45 -0.56 -6.23 -11.09
C PRO A 45 -1.00 -6.53 -9.65
N ASN A 46 -0.26 -7.35 -8.90
CA ASN A 46 -0.63 -7.71 -7.53
C ASN A 46 -0.58 -6.50 -6.58
N VAL A 47 0.40 -5.61 -6.75
CA VAL A 47 0.47 -4.35 -5.99
C VAL A 47 -0.67 -3.40 -6.36
N SER A 48 -1.02 -3.31 -7.65
CA SER A 48 -2.12 -2.46 -8.11
C SER A 48 -3.45 -2.92 -7.52
N ASP A 49 -3.70 -4.23 -7.54
CA ASP A 49 -4.93 -4.81 -7.00
C ASP A 49 -5.01 -4.66 -5.48
N ALA A 50 -3.91 -4.93 -4.77
CA ALA A 50 -3.85 -4.73 -3.32
C ALA A 50 -4.03 -3.25 -2.93
N LEU A 51 -3.45 -2.32 -3.69
CA LEU A 51 -3.63 -0.89 -3.46
C LEU A 51 -5.08 -0.45 -3.72
N ALA A 52 -5.71 -0.94 -4.78
CA ALA A 52 -7.11 -0.64 -5.09
C ALA A 52 -8.04 -1.14 -3.97
N ALA A 53 -7.84 -2.37 -3.50
CA ALA A 53 -8.61 -2.93 -2.38
C ALA A 53 -8.44 -2.13 -1.08
N LEU A 54 -7.23 -1.62 -0.81
CA LEU A 54 -7.00 -0.74 0.34
C LEU A 54 -7.73 0.58 0.19
N ILE A 55 -7.69 1.21 -0.98
CA ILE A 55 -8.40 2.47 -1.25
C ILE A 55 -9.90 2.27 -1.02
N GLU A 56 -10.50 1.24 -1.62
CA GLU A 56 -11.91 0.87 -1.43
C GLU A 56 -12.22 0.67 0.06
N THR A 57 -11.37 -0.09 0.78
CA THR A 57 -11.54 -0.32 2.22
C THR A 57 -11.50 0.99 3.02
N TYR A 58 -10.60 1.93 2.70
CA TYR A 58 -10.52 3.23 3.40
C TYR A 58 -11.69 4.15 3.07
N GLU A 59 -12.20 4.10 1.84
CA GLU A 59 -13.40 4.85 1.42
C GLU A 59 -14.65 4.34 2.14
N ASP A 60 -14.82 3.02 2.24
CA ASP A 60 -15.95 2.38 2.91
C ASP A 60 -15.95 2.59 4.43
N LEU A 61 -14.77 2.69 5.04
CA LEU A 61 -14.64 2.81 6.50
C LEU A 61 -15.04 4.20 7.05
N THR A 62 -15.28 5.23 6.22
CA THR A 62 -15.50 6.62 6.68
C THR A 62 -14.47 7.09 7.74
N GLN A 63 -13.25 6.55 7.68
CA GLN A 63 -12.16 6.85 8.60
C GLN A 63 -10.91 7.11 7.75
N PRO A 64 -10.62 8.38 7.41
CA PRO A 64 -9.51 8.67 6.51
C PRO A 64 -8.20 8.26 7.15
N LEU A 65 -7.28 7.71 6.34
CA LEU A 65 -5.87 7.43 6.65
C LEU A 65 -5.17 8.59 7.40
N ILE A 66 -5.65 9.82 7.21
CA ILE A 66 -5.31 11.04 7.97
C ILE A 66 -5.45 10.86 9.50
N PHE A 67 -6.46 10.13 9.98
CA PHE A 67 -6.70 9.91 11.40
C PHE A 67 -5.58 9.06 12.03
N TRP A 68 -5.12 8.02 11.32
CA TRP A 68 -4.01 7.17 11.77
C TRP A 68 -2.65 7.88 11.75
N LEU A 69 -2.42 8.76 10.77
CA LEU A 69 -1.18 9.57 10.72
C LEU A 69 -1.12 10.63 11.83
N LYS A 70 -2.26 11.11 12.34
CA LYS A 70 -2.31 12.07 13.46
C LYS A 70 -2.03 11.43 14.82
N LEU A 71 -2.44 10.18 15.04
CA LEU A 71 -2.26 9.49 16.32
C LEU A 71 -0.80 9.09 16.60
N ASN A 72 -0.01 8.78 15.57
CA ASN A 72 1.39 8.38 15.73
C ASN A 72 2.37 9.56 15.90
N ASN A 73 1.93 10.81 15.73
CA ASN A 73 2.75 12.01 15.92
C ASN A 73 2.61 12.66 17.31
N ILE A 74 1.82 12.08 18.23
CA ILE A 74 1.52 12.70 19.55
C ILE A 74 2.49 12.23 20.67
N HIS A 75 3.57 11.51 20.33
CA HIS A 75 4.54 11.02 21.32
C HIS A 75 5.94 11.59 21.17
N ASN A 76 6.13 12.63 20.36
CA ASN A 76 7.45 13.24 20.19
C ASN A 76 7.44 14.76 20.39
N ASN A 77 6.90 15.21 21.53
CA ASN A 77 7.19 16.51 22.13
C ASN A 77 7.00 16.41 23.65
N ARG A 78 8.02 15.86 24.31
CA ARG A 78 8.36 16.19 25.70
C ARG A 78 9.80 16.65 25.73
N GLU A 79 10.03 17.87 25.27
CA GLU A 79 11.10 18.76 25.73
C GLU A 79 10.53 20.17 25.88
#